data_AF-A0A2I0N1J3-F1
#
_entry.id   AF-A0A2I0N1J3-F1
#
_cell.length_a   1.000
_cell.length_b   1.000
_cell.length_c   1.000
_cell.angle_alpha   90.00
_cell.angle_beta   90.00
_cell.angle_gamma   90.00
#
_symmetry.space_group_name_H-M   'P 1'
#
loop_
_entity.id
_entity.type
_entity.pdbx_description
1 polymer ?
#
loop_
_entity_poly.entity_id
_entity_poly.type
_entity_poly.pdbx_seq_one_letter_code
_entity_poly.pdbx_strand_id
1 'polypeptide(L)'
;MKENNKIWSDRKHWMWFPWSFTRYALSEDRLFLSAGLLRTTFDETQLYRVIDVKMVRTLGHKLFGTGDIIITTRDASTPNIVFKNIKKPHDVKEMMVQMVEAARKRNMVREISGGFTPSYDYTDGDGDGIPDIFQ
;
A
#
# COMPACT_ATOMS: atom_id res chain seq x y z
N MET A 1 18.75 -3.53 9.91
CA MET A 1 17.62 -3.28 9.00
C MET A 1 16.37 -3.25 9.87
N LYS A 2 15.74 -2.08 10.07
CA LYS A 2 14.66 -1.92 11.06
C LYS A 2 13.34 -2.48 10.49
N GLU A 3 12.80 -3.51 11.11
CA GLU A 3 11.51 -4.15 10.78
C GLU A 3 10.29 -3.49 11.46
N ASN A 4 10.42 -2.34 12.11
CA ASN A 4 9.53 -2.00 13.22
C ASN A 4 8.17 -1.33 12.87
N ASN A 5 7.68 -1.29 11.63
CA ASN A 5 6.33 -0.76 11.40
C ASN A 5 5.70 -1.13 10.04
N LYS A 6 5.47 -2.42 9.78
CA LYS A 6 4.63 -2.83 8.64
C LYS A 6 3.18 -2.75 9.10
N ILE A 7 2.43 -1.79 8.56
CA ILE A 7 1.03 -1.52 8.89
C ILE A 7 0.11 -2.46 8.11
N TRP A 8 0.46 -2.71 6.85
CA TRP A 8 -0.32 -3.55 5.97
C TRP A 8 0.60 -4.45 5.18
N SER A 9 0.22 -5.71 4.98
CA SER A 9 0.94 -6.59 4.07
C SER A 9 -0.05 -7.50 3.35
N ASP A 10 0.08 -7.55 2.03
CA ASP A 10 -0.74 -8.43 1.19
C ASP A 10 0.13 -9.09 0.11
N ARG A 11 -0.39 -10.14 -0.48
CA ARG A 11 0.20 -10.85 -1.60
C ARG A 11 -0.72 -10.73 -2.79
N LYS A 12 -0.15 -10.64 -3.99
CA LYS A 12 -0.98 -10.76 -5.19
C LYS A 12 -1.67 -12.12 -5.17
N HIS A 13 -2.99 -12.12 -5.32
CA HIS A 13 -3.76 -13.35 -5.48
C HIS A 13 -3.84 -13.70 -6.98
N TRP A 14 -3.75 -14.97 -7.35
CA TRP A 14 -4.15 -15.44 -8.66
C TRP A 14 -5.59 -15.94 -8.56
N MET A 15 -6.55 -15.11 -9.00
CA MET A 15 -7.98 -15.32 -8.78
C MET A 15 -8.31 -15.50 -7.28
N TRP A 16 -8.41 -16.74 -6.78
CA TRP A 16 -8.71 -17.07 -5.38
C TRP A 16 -7.48 -17.58 -4.58
N PHE A 17 -6.39 -17.98 -5.26
CA PHE A 17 -5.22 -18.60 -4.60
C PHE A 17 -4.04 -17.63 -4.48
N PRO A 18 -3.35 -17.56 -3.33
CA PRO A 18 -2.18 -16.68 -3.13
C PRO A 18 -0.90 -17.28 -3.74
N TRP A 19 -0.97 -17.75 -4.98
CA TRP A 19 0.14 -18.41 -5.69
C TRP A 19 1.03 -17.40 -6.44
N SER A 20 1.23 -16.23 -5.86
CA SER A 20 2.18 -15.27 -6.39
C SER A 20 3.31 -15.00 -5.40
N PHE A 21 4.48 -14.79 -5.95
CA PHE A 21 5.68 -14.37 -5.23
C PHE A 21 5.76 -12.85 -5.11
N THR A 22 4.67 -12.14 -5.42
CA THR A 22 4.61 -10.69 -5.27
C THR A 22 3.99 -10.35 -3.92
N ARG A 23 4.81 -9.74 -3.06
CA ARG A 23 4.41 -9.26 -1.74
C ARG A 23 4.40 -7.74 -1.78
N TYR A 24 3.31 -7.17 -1.31
CA TYR A 24 3.13 -5.75 -1.08
C TYR A 24 3.16 -5.53 0.43
N ALA A 25 3.96 -4.59 0.90
CA ALA A 25 3.94 -4.19 2.30
C ALA A 25 3.93 -2.67 2.38
N LEU A 26 3.07 -2.14 3.22
CA LEU A 26 2.93 -0.72 3.48
C LEU A 26 3.41 -0.43 4.89
N SER A 27 4.24 0.60 4.98
CA SER A 27 4.63 1.22 6.24
C SER A 27 4.11 2.65 6.25
N GLU A 28 4.33 3.33 7.36
CA GLU A 28 3.87 4.68 7.58
C GLU A 28 4.28 5.66 6.48
N ASP A 29 5.56 5.65 6.10
CA ASP A 29 6.12 6.61 5.15
C ASP A 29 6.62 5.96 3.86
N ARG A 30 6.66 4.62 3.82
CA ARG A 30 7.26 3.84 2.73
C ARG A 30 6.35 2.71 2.29
N LEU A 31 6.22 2.57 0.97
CA LEU A 31 5.66 1.43 0.30
C LEU A 31 6.80 0.50 -0.13
N PHE A 32 6.67 -0.78 0.18
CA PHE A 32 7.59 -1.83 -0.20
C PHE A 32 6.91 -2.78 -1.18
N LEU A 33 7.56 -2.99 -2.32
CA LEU A 33 7.17 -3.95 -3.33
C LEU A 33 8.28 -4.99 -3.45
N SER A 34 7.95 -6.26 -3.20
CA SER A 34 8.85 -7.37 -3.47
C SER A 34 8.22 -8.28 -4.51
N ALA A 35 8.86 -8.45 -5.66
CA ALA A 35 8.34 -9.28 -6.74
C ALA A 35 9.45 -10.15 -7.34
N GLY A 36 9.18 -11.44 -7.53
CA GLY A 36 10.11 -12.33 -8.22
C GLY A 36 9.93 -13.81 -7.95
N LEU A 37 10.05 -14.65 -8.99
CA LEU A 37 10.09 -16.11 -8.86
C LEU A 37 11.53 -16.64 -8.88
N LEU A 38 12.32 -16.23 -9.89
CA LEU A 38 13.73 -16.61 -10.06
C LEU A 38 14.69 -15.45 -9.74
N ARG A 39 14.23 -14.21 -9.95
CA ARG A 39 14.94 -12.97 -9.63
C ARG A 39 14.03 -12.12 -8.75
N THR A 40 14.45 -11.86 -7.52
CA THR A 40 13.70 -11.01 -6.58
C THR A 40 14.09 -9.56 -6.80
N THR A 41 13.09 -8.73 -7.11
CA THR A 41 13.19 -7.28 -7.15
C THR A 41 12.58 -6.72 -5.88
N PHE A 42 13.29 -5.77 -5.26
CA PHE A 42 12.84 -5.05 -4.07
C PHE A 42 12.82 -3.57 -4.43
N ASP A 43 11.61 -3.03 -4.55
CA ASP A 43 11.39 -1.61 -4.79
C ASP A 43 10.83 -0.97 -3.53
N GLU A 44 11.39 0.18 -3.18
CA GLU A 44 10.92 0.99 -2.07
C GLU A 44 10.49 2.35 -2.62
N THR A 45 9.29 2.81 -2.27
CA THR A 45 8.79 4.10 -2.69
C THR A 45 8.21 4.86 -1.51
N GLN A 46 8.63 6.12 -1.34
CA GLN A 46 8.13 6.96 -0.26
C GLN A 46 6.70 7.42 -0.54
N LEU A 47 5.79 7.27 0.43
CA LEU A 47 4.35 7.57 0.27
C LEU A 47 4.12 9.04 -0.13
N TYR A 48 4.90 9.98 0.41
CA TYR A 48 4.71 11.40 0.06
C TYR A 48 4.98 11.69 -1.43
N ARG A 49 5.69 10.81 -2.15
CA ARG A 49 5.94 10.93 -3.61
C ARG A 49 4.82 10.35 -4.47
N VAL A 50 3.88 9.63 -3.87
CA VAL A 50 2.69 9.14 -4.57
C VAL A 50 1.85 10.35 -4.97
N ILE A 51 1.48 10.42 -6.24
CA ILE A 51 0.66 11.50 -6.79
C ILE A 51 -0.81 11.13 -6.67
N ASP A 52 -1.13 9.93 -7.13
CA ASP A 52 -2.50 9.47 -7.37
C ASP A 52 -2.60 7.95 -7.18
N VAL A 53 -3.78 7.52 -6.72
CA VAL A 53 -4.13 6.12 -6.48
C VAL A 53 -5.45 5.81 -7.19
N LYS A 54 -5.37 5.00 -8.24
CA LYS A 54 -6.51 4.58 -9.05
C LYS A 54 -6.87 3.13 -8.77
N MET A 55 -8.15 2.82 -8.87
CA MET A 55 -8.64 1.45 -8.81
C MET A 55 -9.25 1.06 -10.16
N VAL A 56 -8.88 -0.11 -10.66
CA VAL A 56 -9.42 -0.68 -11.89
C VAL A 56 -10.02 -2.05 -11.57
N ARG A 57 -11.28 -2.27 -12.00
CA ARG A 57 -11.96 -3.56 -11.85
C ARG A 57 -12.54 -3.99 -13.20
N THR A 58 -12.04 -5.12 -13.69
CA THR A 58 -12.63 -5.82 -14.84
C THR A 58 -13.90 -6.59 -14.45
N LEU A 59 -14.64 -7.13 -15.41
CA LEU A 59 -15.83 -7.96 -15.14
C LEU A 59 -15.50 -9.18 -14.27
N GLY A 60 -14.36 -9.84 -14.52
CA GLY A 60 -13.90 -10.97 -13.70
C GLY A 60 -13.59 -10.54 -12.26
N HIS A 61 -12.90 -9.41 -12.10
CA HIS A 61 -12.62 -8.83 -10.78
C HIS A 61 -13.89 -8.56 -9.97
N LYS A 62 -14.93 -8.01 -10.60
CA LYS A 62 -16.23 -7.77 -9.96
C LYS A 62 -16.89 -9.06 -9.49
N LEU A 63 -16.82 -10.13 -10.29
CA LEU A 63 -17.41 -11.43 -9.94
C LEU A 63 -16.68 -12.10 -8.77
N PHE A 64 -15.36 -11.91 -8.66
CA PHE A 64 -14.53 -12.49 -7.60
C PHE A 64 -14.26 -11.57 -6.41
N GLY A 65 -14.86 -10.37 -6.36
CA GLY A 65 -14.62 -9.40 -5.28
C GLY A 65 -13.17 -8.89 -5.20
N THR A 66 -12.42 -8.98 -6.30
CA THR A 66 -11.02 -8.53 -6.40
C THR A 66 -10.90 -7.31 -7.30
N GLY A 67 -9.69 -6.79 -7.48
CA GLY A 67 -9.42 -5.66 -8.36
C GLY A 67 -7.95 -5.25 -8.33
N ASP A 68 -7.59 -4.36 -9.24
CA ASP A 68 -6.24 -3.85 -9.38
C ASP A 68 -6.16 -2.41 -8.86
N ILE A 69 -5.09 -2.08 -8.15
CA ILE A 69 -4.80 -0.74 -7.67
C ILE A 69 -3.55 -0.23 -8.40
N ILE A 70 -3.67 0.91 -9.05
CA ILE A 70 -2.61 1.56 -9.82
C ILE A 70 -2.17 2.79 -9.03
N ILE A 71 -0.90 2.82 -8.66
CA ILE A 71 -0.28 3.89 -7.89
C ILE A 71 0.67 4.61 -8.82
N THR A 72 0.45 5.91 -9.00
CA THR A 72 1.31 6.76 -9.81
C THR A 72 2.19 7.60 -8.91
N THR A 73 3.50 7.61 -9.17
CA THR A 73 4.51 8.26 -8.34
C THR A 73 5.25 9.32 -9.15
N ARG A 74 5.84 10.32 -8.48
CA ARG A 74 6.70 11.32 -9.13
C ARG A 74 8.12 10.81 -9.41
N ASP A 75 8.44 9.57 -9.03
CA ASP A 75 9.79 9.06 -9.14
C ASP A 75 10.10 8.63 -10.58
N ALA A 76 11.31 8.96 -11.05
CA ALA A 76 11.73 8.64 -12.42
C ALA A 76 12.01 7.15 -12.63
N SER A 77 12.32 6.41 -11.55
CA SER A 77 12.73 5.01 -11.65
C SER A 77 11.53 4.08 -11.84
N THR A 78 10.46 4.31 -11.08
CA THR A 78 9.25 3.47 -11.08
C THR A 78 7.99 4.34 -11.05
N PRO A 79 7.56 4.89 -12.19
CA PRO A 79 6.48 5.89 -12.24
C PRO A 79 5.09 5.28 -11.97
N ASN A 80 4.88 3.99 -12.28
CA ASN A 80 3.60 3.31 -12.10
C ASN A 80 3.80 1.96 -11.41
N ILE A 81 3.21 1.82 -10.23
CA ILE A 81 3.19 0.58 -9.45
C ILE A 81 1.79 0.00 -9.54
N VAL A 82 1.66 -1.28 -9.91
CA VAL A 82 0.36 -1.95 -10.06
C VAL A 82 0.25 -3.10 -9.07
N PHE A 83 -0.71 -2.99 -8.16
CA PHE A 83 -1.14 -4.07 -7.30
C PHE A 83 -2.22 -4.85 -8.02
N LYS A 84 -1.98 -6.15 -8.22
CA LYS A 84 -2.88 -6.99 -8.99
C LYS A 84 -3.69 -7.89 -8.07
N ASN A 85 -4.98 -8.03 -8.36
CA ASN A 85 -5.90 -8.94 -7.69
C ASN A 85 -5.86 -8.80 -6.15
N ILE A 86 -6.06 -7.57 -5.69
CA ILE A 86 -6.21 -7.25 -4.27
C ILE A 86 -7.64 -7.57 -3.84
N LYS A 87 -7.80 -8.16 -2.66
CA LYS A 87 -9.12 -8.38 -2.04
C LYS A 87 -9.65 -7.06 -1.50
N LYS A 88 -10.98 -6.87 -1.54
CA LYS A 88 -11.63 -5.61 -1.13
C LYS A 88 -10.90 -4.36 -1.69
N PRO A 89 -10.81 -4.19 -3.02
CA PRO A 89 -9.98 -3.11 -3.60
C PRO A 89 -10.40 -1.69 -3.23
N HIS A 90 -11.62 -1.52 -2.72
CA HIS A 90 -12.17 -0.23 -2.34
C HIS A 90 -11.53 0.25 -1.05
N ASP A 91 -11.65 -0.57 -0.02
CA ASP A 91 -11.13 -0.37 1.32
C ASP A 91 -9.59 -0.20 1.26
N VAL A 92 -8.90 -1.06 0.49
CA VAL A 92 -7.43 -0.92 0.32
C VAL A 92 -7.07 0.38 -0.42
N LYS A 93 -7.88 0.83 -1.38
CA LYS A 93 -7.65 2.10 -2.09
C LYS A 93 -7.87 3.28 -1.15
N GLU A 94 -8.89 3.23 -0.29
CA GLU A 94 -9.18 4.27 0.69
C GLU A 94 -8.10 4.34 1.77
N MET A 95 -7.72 3.22 2.36
CA MET A 95 -6.56 3.09 3.26
C MET A 95 -5.31 3.70 2.63
N MET A 96 -5.01 3.37 1.36
CA MET A 96 -3.86 3.93 0.64
C MET A 96 -3.92 5.46 0.51
N VAL A 97 -5.09 6.02 0.17
CA VAL A 97 -5.28 7.47 0.06
C VAL A 97 -5.03 8.13 1.42
N GLN A 98 -5.63 7.61 2.49
CA GLN A 98 -5.47 8.14 3.85
C GLN A 98 -4.00 8.07 4.30
N MET A 99 -3.28 6.97 4.03
CA MET A 99 -1.87 6.84 4.36
C MET A 99 -0.98 7.81 3.57
N VAL A 100 -1.26 8.04 2.29
CA VAL A 100 -0.54 9.04 1.48
C VAL A 100 -0.75 10.44 2.04
N GLU A 101 -1.98 10.80 2.42
CA GLU A 101 -2.29 12.08 3.04
C GLU A 101 -1.61 12.24 4.41
N ALA A 102 -1.66 11.21 5.25
CA ALA A 102 -0.98 11.20 6.54
C ALA A 102 0.54 11.36 6.40
N ALA A 103 1.15 10.69 5.42
CA ALA A 103 2.58 10.85 5.12
C ALA A 103 2.92 12.26 4.62
N ARG A 104 2.10 12.85 3.74
CA ARG A 104 2.27 14.25 3.28
C ARG A 104 2.15 15.24 4.44
N LYS A 105 1.13 15.07 5.28
CA LYS A 105 0.90 15.92 6.47
C LYS A 105 2.06 15.81 7.45
N ARG A 106 2.57 14.61 7.70
CA ARG A 106 3.75 14.41 8.57
C ARG A 106 5.00 15.06 7.99
N ASN A 107 5.25 14.94 6.70
CA ASN A 107 6.39 15.62 6.08
C ASN A 107 6.28 17.15 6.24
N MET A 108 5.10 17.72 6.01
CA MET A 108 4.84 19.15 6.19
C MET A 108 4.98 19.60 7.67
N VAL A 109 4.41 18.84 8.61
CA VAL A 109 4.50 19.13 10.05
C VAL A 109 5.95 19.04 10.52
N ARG A 110 6.74 18.08 10.01
CA ARG A 110 8.16 17.94 10.39
C ARG A 110 9.01 19.14 9.97
N GLU A 111 8.64 19.84 8.90
CA GLU A 111 9.27 21.10 8.49
C GLU A 111 8.90 22.27 9.41
N ILE A 112 7.72 22.25 10.03
CA ILE A 112 7.17 23.38 10.80
C ILE A 112 7.41 23.24 12.30
N SER A 113 7.33 22.03 12.87
CA SER A 113 7.17 21.83 14.32
C SER A 113 8.32 21.11 15.03
N GLY A 114 9.53 21.09 14.46
CA GLY A 114 10.74 20.70 15.21
C GLY A 114 10.75 19.27 15.81
N GLY A 115 9.98 18.32 15.25
CA GLY A 115 10.14 16.89 15.55
C GLY A 115 8.95 16.16 16.20
N PHE A 116 7.75 16.73 16.27
CA PHE A 116 6.57 15.98 16.74
C PHE A 116 6.03 15.03 15.65
N THR A 117 6.13 13.72 15.88
CA THR A 117 5.47 12.70 15.05
C THR A 117 4.23 12.16 15.79
N PRO A 118 3.00 12.42 15.32
CA PRO A 118 1.82 11.80 15.92
C PRO A 118 1.89 10.27 15.78
N SER A 119 1.70 9.57 16.91
CA SER A 119 1.61 8.11 16.97
C SER A 119 0.19 7.69 16.65
N TYR A 120 0.02 6.84 15.64
CA TYR A 120 -1.27 6.26 15.26
C TYR A 120 -1.30 4.79 15.70
N ASP A 121 -2.45 4.32 16.18
CA ASP A 121 -2.67 2.91 16.46
C ASP A 121 -3.09 2.21 15.17
N TYR A 122 -2.33 1.21 14.74
CA TYR A 122 -2.58 0.47 13.50
C TYR A 122 -3.00 -0.97 13.78
N THR A 123 -3.62 -1.21 14.94
CA THR A 123 -4.15 -2.53 15.28
C THR A 123 -5.28 -2.91 14.31
N ASP A 124 -5.17 -4.11 13.75
CA ASP A 124 -6.20 -4.80 12.96
C ASP A 124 -6.94 -5.73 13.92
N GLY A 125 -8.08 -5.25 14.45
CA GLY A 125 -8.86 -5.93 15.48
C GLY A 125 -9.78 -7.01 14.93
N ASP A 126 -10.19 -6.90 13.66
CA ASP A 126 -11.10 -7.83 13.00
C ASP A 126 -10.37 -8.91 12.16
N GLY A 127 -9.08 -8.74 11.93
CA GLY A 127 -8.20 -9.66 11.21
C GLY A 127 -8.43 -9.67 9.70
N ASP A 128 -9.02 -8.62 9.13
CA ASP A 128 -9.30 -8.53 7.71
C ASP A 128 -8.08 -8.07 6.88
N GLY A 129 -6.99 -7.72 7.57
CA GLY A 129 -5.73 -7.28 7.02
C GLY A 129 -5.63 -5.78 6.82
N ILE A 130 -6.65 -4.98 7.12
CA ILE A 130 -6.67 -3.52 7.09
C ILE A 130 -6.76 -3.02 8.55
N PRO A 131 -5.91 -2.08 8.98
CA PRO A 131 -6.03 -1.52 10.33
C PRO A 131 -7.37 -0.81 10.56
N ASP A 132 -7.94 -0.96 11.76
CA ASP A 132 -9.28 -0.45 12.14
C ASP A 132 -9.41 1.07 11.96
N ILE A 133 -8.31 1.82 12.02
CA ILE A 133 -8.32 3.27 11.80
C ILE A 133 -8.64 3.69 10.36
N PHE A 134 -8.64 2.75 9.42
CA PHE A 134 -8.89 2.97 7.99
C PHE A 134 -10.22 2.38 7.50
N GLN A 135 -10.99 1.73 8.38
CA GLN A 135 -12.34 1.21 8.10
C GLN A 135 -13.41 2.22 8.49
#